data_AF-A0A523RPS8-F1
#
_entry.id   AF-A0A523RPS8-F1
#
_cell.length_a   1.000
_cell.length_b   1.000
_cell.length_c   1.000
_cell.angle_alpha   90.00
_cell.angle_beta   90.00
_cell.angle_gamma   90.00
#
_symmetry.space_group_name_H-M   'P 1'
#
loop_
_entity.id
_entity.type
_entity.pdbx_description
1 polymer ?
#
loop_
_entity_poly.entity_id
_entity_poly.type
_entity_poly.pdbx_seq_one_letter_code
_entity_poly.pdbx_strand_id
1 'polypeptide(L)'
;DDSFGEIKKDIKKQFVERFDSLPLDQFVTRTPHNWAGGYNRKDKISGRSFLPCTFPWYSLTIFWDGCVVPCPQDFFGKLALGNIRDSSLLEIWNGPKEIFLRKKLSKREYKDIAPCSTCDRLWRRKLFGLPVVEVGRFLKDNLIGYNRSIRKILR
;
A
#
# COMPACT_ATOMS: atom_id res chain seq x y z
N ASP A 1 3.14 31.36 1.67
CA ASP A 1 4.28 31.33 2.59
C ASP A 1 4.84 29.92 2.58
N ASP A 2 5.87 29.70 1.77
CA ASP A 2 6.47 28.39 1.44
C ASP A 2 7.60 28.01 2.42
N SER A 3 7.89 28.90 3.39
CA SER A 3 8.96 28.76 4.39
C SER A 3 8.85 27.47 5.21
N PHE A 4 7.63 27.08 5.61
CA PHE A 4 7.38 25.83 6.33
C PHE A 4 7.64 24.56 5.49
N GLY A 5 7.48 24.65 4.17
CA GLY A 5 7.76 23.54 3.25
C GLY A 5 9.26 23.30 3.12
N GLU A 6 10.04 24.36 3.01
CA GLU A 6 11.50 24.31 2.94
C GLU A 6 12.14 23.82 4.24
N ILE A 7 11.68 24.30 5.41
CA ILE A 7 12.16 23.83 6.73
C ILE A 7 11.98 22.32 6.88
N LYS A 8 10.84 21.76 6.45
CA LYS A 8 10.60 20.30 6.51
C LYS A 8 11.52 19.51 5.57
N LYS A 9 11.86 20.09 4.41
CA LYS A 9 12.75 19.46 3.44
C LYS A 9 14.18 19.41 3.97
N ASP A 10 14.61 20.47 4.64
CA ASP A 10 15.94 20.57 5.24
C ASP A 10 16.11 19.63 6.44
N ILE A 11 15.13 19.59 7.36
CA ILE A 11 15.11 18.62 8.48
C ILE A 11 15.18 17.17 7.96
N LYS A 12 14.44 16.86 6.90
CA LYS A 12 14.48 15.53 6.30
C LYS A 12 15.87 15.22 5.76
N LYS A 13 16.52 16.16 5.08
CA LYS A 13 17.88 16.00 4.54
C LYS A 13 18.88 15.73 5.67
N GLN A 14 18.88 16.59 6.69
CA GLN A 14 19.73 16.44 7.87
C GLN A 14 19.51 15.11 8.60
N PHE A 15 18.27 14.60 8.65
CA PHE A 15 18.00 13.28 9.22
C PHE A 15 18.63 12.16 8.40
N VAL A 16 18.55 12.21 7.08
CA VAL A 16 19.15 11.19 6.19
C VAL A 16 20.68 11.21 6.29
N GLU A 17 21.29 12.39 6.35
CA GLU A 17 22.76 12.55 6.43
C GLU A 17 23.38 11.88 7.67
N ARG A 18 22.61 11.67 8.75
CA ARG A 18 23.06 10.92 9.94
C ARG A 18 23.41 9.47 9.65
N PHE A 19 22.94 8.93 8.53
CA PHE A 19 23.12 7.54 8.15
C PHE A 19 24.24 7.37 7.10
N ASP A 20 24.84 8.45 6.59
CA ASP A 20 25.83 8.40 5.50
C ASP A 20 27.12 7.66 5.87
N SER A 21 27.50 7.68 7.15
CA SER A 21 28.70 6.99 7.65
C SER A 21 28.46 5.53 8.06
N LEU A 22 27.21 5.06 8.02
CA LEU A 22 26.87 3.70 8.40
C LEU A 22 27.00 2.77 7.19
N PRO A 23 27.35 1.49 7.39
CA PRO A 23 27.47 0.51 6.31
C PRO A 23 26.08 0.03 5.85
N LEU A 24 25.23 0.95 5.38
CA LEU A 24 23.90 0.63 4.89
C LEU A 24 23.93 0.29 3.41
N ASP A 25 23.34 -0.86 3.05
CA ASP A 25 23.10 -1.18 1.65
C ASP A 25 22.07 -0.23 1.03
N GLN A 26 21.01 0.17 1.74
CA GLN A 26 20.00 1.07 1.19
C GLN A 26 19.23 1.82 2.27
N PHE A 27 19.01 3.13 2.06
CA PHE A 27 18.10 3.93 2.88
C PHE A 27 16.86 4.35 2.07
N VAL A 28 15.66 3.94 2.50
CA VAL A 28 14.40 4.23 1.79
C VAL A 28 13.42 4.93 2.71
N THR A 29 13.06 6.17 2.38
CA THR A 29 11.94 6.85 3.05
C THR A 29 10.64 6.59 2.31
N ARG A 30 9.59 6.22 3.05
CA ARG A 30 8.23 6.06 2.52
C ARG A 30 7.28 6.92 3.33
N THR A 31 6.37 7.59 2.63
CA THR A 31 5.26 8.26 3.29
C THR A 31 4.29 7.20 3.82
N PRO A 32 3.94 7.20 5.12
CA PRO A 32 3.06 6.19 5.67
C PRO A 32 1.65 6.30 5.07
N HIS A 33 1.05 5.14 4.81
CA HIS A 33 -0.39 5.02 4.61
C HIS A 33 -1.11 5.23 5.94
N ASN A 34 -2.43 5.39 5.90
CA ASN A 34 -3.25 5.50 7.10
C ASN A 34 -3.49 4.16 7.85
N TRP A 35 -2.72 3.12 7.53
CA TRP A 35 -2.82 1.76 8.09
C TRP A 35 -4.25 1.23 8.16
N ALA A 36 -4.93 1.27 7.01
CA ALA A 36 -6.33 0.89 6.88
C ALA A 36 -7.29 1.67 7.82
N GLY A 37 -6.89 2.88 8.25
CA GLY A 37 -7.63 3.71 9.20
C GLY A 37 -7.12 3.64 10.65
N GLY A 38 -6.12 2.80 10.94
CA GLY A 38 -5.47 2.75 12.26
C GLY A 38 -4.60 3.98 12.58
N TYR A 39 -4.26 4.78 11.56
CA TYR A 39 -3.51 6.02 11.73
C TYR A 39 -4.27 7.19 11.13
N ASN A 40 -4.61 8.19 11.95
CA ASN A 40 -5.36 9.35 11.49
C ASN A 40 -4.46 10.30 10.69
N ARG A 41 -4.48 10.13 9.37
CA ARG A 41 -3.70 10.93 8.44
C ARG A 41 -4.51 12.14 7.95
N LYS A 42 -4.03 13.36 8.21
CA LYS A 42 -4.64 14.63 7.75
C LYS A 42 -4.46 14.90 6.25
N ASP A 43 -4.42 13.86 5.42
CA ASP A 43 -4.22 14.00 3.98
C ASP A 43 -5.47 14.57 3.31
N LYS A 44 -5.32 15.61 2.50
CA LYS A 44 -6.40 16.10 1.64
C LYS A 44 -6.70 15.06 0.54
N ILE A 45 -7.95 14.62 0.45
CA ILE A 45 -8.46 13.76 -0.64
C ILE A 45 -8.50 14.51 -1.98
N SER A 46 -8.29 15.83 -1.99
CA SER A 46 -8.29 16.68 -3.19
C SER A 46 -7.41 16.12 -4.31
N GLY A 47 -7.99 15.92 -5.49
CA GLY A 47 -7.30 15.37 -6.67
C GLY A 47 -7.07 13.85 -6.62
N ARG A 48 -7.63 13.13 -5.64
CA ARG A 48 -7.67 11.66 -5.62
C ARG A 48 -9.05 11.19 -6.08
N SER A 49 -9.08 10.03 -6.69
CA SER A 49 -10.31 9.42 -7.15
C SER A 49 -10.34 7.95 -6.74
N PHE A 50 -11.55 7.40 -6.62
CA PHE A 50 -11.73 6.02 -6.21
C PHE A 50 -11.05 5.06 -7.18
N LEU A 51 -10.28 4.11 -6.64
CA LEU A 51 -9.67 2.99 -7.31
C LEU A 51 -9.82 1.75 -6.42
N PRO A 52 -10.47 0.67 -6.88
CA PRO A 52 -10.53 -0.57 -6.12
C PRO A 52 -9.16 -0.98 -5.62
N CYS A 53 -9.10 -1.40 -4.36
CA CYS A 53 -7.88 -1.98 -3.81
C CYS A 53 -7.57 -3.25 -4.61
N THR A 54 -6.32 -3.46 -5.01
CA THR A 54 -5.93 -4.62 -5.80
C THR A 54 -5.46 -5.80 -4.95
N PHE A 55 -5.23 -5.64 -3.64
CA PHE A 55 -4.72 -6.74 -2.78
C PHE A 55 -5.56 -8.01 -2.84
N PRO A 56 -6.91 -7.96 -2.80
CA PRO A 56 -7.73 -9.16 -2.91
C PRO A 56 -7.51 -9.96 -4.21
N TRP A 57 -6.83 -9.42 -5.22
CA TRP A 57 -6.58 -10.10 -6.49
C TRP A 57 -5.18 -10.67 -6.65
N TYR A 58 -4.21 -10.32 -5.80
CA TYR A 58 -2.86 -10.88 -5.91
C TYR A 58 -2.15 -11.19 -4.58
N SER A 59 -2.76 -10.93 -3.43
CA SER A 59 -2.09 -11.06 -2.14
C SER A 59 -2.98 -11.69 -1.07
N LEU A 60 -2.41 -12.68 -0.38
CA LEU A 60 -2.84 -13.13 0.94
C LEU A 60 -1.74 -12.81 1.95
N THR A 61 -2.15 -12.57 3.20
CA THR A 61 -1.25 -12.49 4.35
C THR A 61 -1.66 -13.58 5.34
N ILE A 62 -0.68 -14.37 5.77
CA ILE A 62 -0.87 -15.44 6.76
C ILE A 62 -0.28 -14.94 8.07
N PHE A 63 -1.10 -14.95 9.12
CA PHE A 63 -0.70 -14.55 10.46
C PHE A 63 0.02 -15.68 11.19
N TRP A 64 0.68 -15.35 12.30
CA TRP A 64 1.46 -16.29 13.10
C TRP A 64 0.62 -17.48 13.60
N ASP A 65 -0.69 -17.27 13.80
CA ASP A 65 -1.65 -18.27 14.21
C ASP A 65 -2.29 -19.01 13.03
N GLY A 66 -1.81 -18.82 11.80
CA GLY A 66 -2.35 -19.42 10.58
C GLY A 66 -3.61 -18.75 10.03
N CYS A 67 -4.13 -17.70 10.66
CA CYS A 67 -5.25 -16.93 10.11
C CYS A 67 -4.84 -16.27 8.79
N VAL A 68 -5.72 -16.34 7.78
CA VAL A 68 -5.47 -15.81 6.45
C VAL A 68 -6.35 -14.59 6.20
N VAL A 69 -5.74 -13.49 5.74
CA VAL A 69 -6.40 -12.23 5.42
C VAL A 69 -5.99 -11.74 4.02
N PRO A 70 -6.81 -10.96 3.30
CA PRO A 70 -6.52 -10.50 1.95
C PRO A 70 -5.73 -9.20 1.90
N CYS A 71 -5.40 -8.62 3.06
CA CYS A 71 -4.84 -7.28 3.13
C CYS A 71 -3.63 -7.24 4.09
N PRO A 72 -2.42 -6.94 3.59
CA PRO A 72 -1.24 -6.80 4.45
C PRO A 72 -1.27 -5.53 5.32
N GLN A 73 -2.32 -4.73 5.26
CA GLN A 73 -2.51 -3.55 6.13
C GLN A 73 -3.53 -3.82 7.24
N ASP A 74 -4.25 -4.94 7.18
CA ASP A 74 -5.23 -5.31 8.19
C ASP A 74 -4.55 -6.05 9.33
N PHE A 75 -3.70 -5.37 10.09
CA PHE A 75 -2.88 -5.97 11.16
C PHE A 75 -3.68 -6.69 12.25
N PHE A 76 -4.98 -6.38 12.37
CA PHE A 76 -5.87 -6.97 13.36
C PHE A 76 -6.76 -8.08 12.79
N GLY A 77 -6.60 -8.42 11.51
CA GLY A 77 -7.31 -9.52 10.85
C GLY A 77 -8.82 -9.36 10.82
N LYS A 78 -9.32 -8.13 10.69
CA LYS A 78 -10.77 -7.85 10.58
C LYS A 78 -11.41 -8.49 9.34
N LEU A 79 -10.61 -8.78 8.32
CA LEU A 79 -11.00 -9.44 7.07
C LEU A 79 -10.62 -10.93 7.04
N ALA A 80 -10.65 -11.63 8.19
CA ALA A 80 -10.30 -13.04 8.27
C ALA A 80 -11.10 -13.92 7.28
N LEU A 81 -10.39 -14.56 6.35
CA LEU A 81 -10.95 -15.45 5.33
C LEU A 81 -11.10 -16.87 5.86
N GLY A 82 -10.10 -17.37 6.58
CA GLY A 82 -10.04 -18.72 7.13
C GLY A 82 -8.71 -18.97 7.82
N ASN A 83 -8.39 -20.24 8.11
CA ASN A 83 -7.11 -20.65 8.68
C ASN A 83 -6.48 -21.75 7.81
N ILE A 84 -5.16 -21.69 7.63
CA ILE A 84 -4.41 -22.69 6.85
C ILE A 84 -4.46 -24.11 7.44
N ARG A 85 -4.84 -24.25 8.72
CA ARG A 85 -5.00 -25.56 9.37
C ARG A 85 -6.28 -26.27 8.92
N ASP A 86 -7.27 -25.52 8.44
CA ASP A 86 -8.62 -26.03 8.15
C ASP A 86 -8.89 -26.14 6.65
N SER A 87 -8.17 -25.37 5.81
CA SER A 87 -8.39 -25.31 4.37
C SER A 87 -7.13 -24.93 3.61
N SER A 88 -7.02 -25.36 2.37
CA SER A 88 -5.93 -24.96 1.48
C SER A 88 -6.03 -23.46 1.12
N LEU A 89 -4.90 -22.85 0.77
CA LEU A 89 -4.88 -21.46 0.31
C LEU A 89 -5.76 -21.23 -0.92
N LEU A 90 -5.87 -22.23 -1.81
CA LEU A 90 -6.68 -22.13 -3.02
C LEU A 90 -8.17 -22.08 -2.69
N GLU A 91 -8.62 -22.87 -1.72
CA GLU A 91 -10.01 -22.85 -1.22
C GLU A 91 -10.31 -21.54 -0.50
N ILE A 92 -9.39 -21.05 0.34
CA ILE A 92 -9.55 -19.76 1.04
C ILE A 92 -9.62 -18.61 0.02
N TRP A 93 -8.73 -18.61 -0.98
CA TRP A 93 -8.63 -17.59 -2.03
C TRP A 93 -9.87 -17.51 -2.93
N ASN A 94 -10.48 -18.66 -3.20
CA ASN A 94 -11.71 -18.76 -3.99
C ASN A 94 -12.95 -18.91 -3.11
N GLY A 95 -12.79 -18.69 -1.80
CA GLY A 95 -13.85 -18.83 -0.82
C GLY A 95 -14.89 -17.71 -0.90
N PRO A 96 -16.07 -17.90 -0.31
CA PRO A 96 -17.18 -16.96 -0.39
C PRO A 96 -16.85 -15.58 0.20
N LYS A 97 -16.06 -15.52 1.29
CA LYS A 97 -15.65 -14.26 1.92
C LYS A 97 -14.78 -13.41 0.99
N GLU A 98 -13.84 -14.04 0.30
CA GLU A 98 -12.92 -13.35 -0.60
C GLU A 98 -13.63 -12.91 -1.90
N ILE A 99 -14.49 -13.77 -2.46
CA ILE A 99 -15.36 -13.42 -3.59
C ILE A 99 -16.28 -12.25 -3.23
N PHE A 100 -16.88 -12.27 -2.04
CA PHE A 100 -17.72 -11.20 -1.53
C PHE A 100 -16.96 -9.88 -1.46
N LEU A 101 -15.76 -9.88 -0.89
CA LEU A 101 -14.91 -8.69 -0.79
C LEU A 101 -14.56 -8.13 -2.18
N ARG A 102 -14.14 -8.97 -3.13
CA ARG A 102 -13.83 -8.57 -4.51
C ARG A 102 -15.03 -7.92 -5.20
N LYS A 103 -16.22 -8.51 -5.06
CA LYS A 103 -17.47 -8.00 -5.64
C LYS A 103 -17.86 -6.65 -5.06
N LYS A 104 -17.75 -6.50 -3.73
CA LYS A 104 -18.05 -5.25 -3.03
C LYS A 104 -17.10 -4.12 -3.44
N LEU A 105 -15.80 -4.40 -3.47
CA LEU A 105 -14.78 -3.42 -3.87
C LEU A 105 -14.90 -3.00 -5.34
N SER A 106 -15.19 -3.93 -6.26
CA SER A 106 -15.36 -3.62 -7.68
C SER A 106 -16.56 -2.71 -7.94
N LYS A 107 -17.63 -2.86 -7.16
CA LYS A 107 -18.84 -2.04 -7.20
C LYS A 107 -18.77 -0.75 -6.37
N ARG A 108 -17.65 -0.47 -5.70
CA ARG A 108 -17.48 0.66 -4.75
C ARG A 108 -18.39 0.58 -3.52
N GLU A 109 -18.86 -0.61 -3.17
CA GLU A 109 -19.68 -0.90 -2.00
C GLU A 109 -18.78 -1.33 -0.83
N TYR A 110 -18.00 -0.42 -0.25
CA TYR A 110 -17.00 -0.77 0.78
C TYR A 110 -17.20 -0.05 2.12
N LYS A 111 -18.19 0.85 2.21
CA LYS A 111 -18.39 1.73 3.38
C LYS A 111 -18.76 0.95 4.65
N ASP A 112 -19.33 -0.23 4.49
CA ASP A 112 -19.71 -1.19 5.51
C ASP A 112 -18.61 -2.22 5.82
N ILE A 113 -17.48 -2.20 5.11
CA ILE A 113 -16.41 -3.18 5.25
C ILE A 113 -15.25 -2.57 6.04
N ALA A 114 -15.05 -3.02 7.27
CA ALA A 114 -13.85 -2.69 8.04
C ALA A 114 -12.69 -3.60 7.64
N PRO A 115 -11.46 -3.09 7.43
CA PRO A 115 -11.03 -1.69 7.59
C PRO A 115 -11.09 -0.88 6.27
N CYS A 116 -11.66 -1.42 5.20
CA CYS A 116 -11.73 -0.77 3.88
C CYS A 116 -12.44 0.59 3.90
N SER A 117 -13.49 0.74 4.71
CA SER A 117 -14.30 1.97 4.84
C SER A 117 -13.47 3.19 5.26
N THR A 118 -12.39 2.97 6.01
CA THR A 118 -11.47 4.00 6.51
C THR A 118 -10.13 4.02 5.79
N CYS A 119 -9.90 3.17 4.80
CA CYS A 119 -8.59 2.98 4.17
C CYS A 119 -8.27 4.03 3.09
N ASP A 120 -7.08 4.62 3.14
CA ASP A 120 -6.64 5.64 2.18
C ASP A 120 -6.20 5.07 0.82
N ARG A 121 -5.92 3.76 0.71
CA ARG A 121 -5.48 3.11 -0.54
C ARG A 121 -6.54 3.07 -1.63
N LEU A 122 -7.81 3.22 -1.26
CA LEU A 122 -8.91 3.34 -2.21
C LEU A 122 -8.91 4.68 -2.95
N TRP A 123 -8.12 5.66 -2.48
CA TRP A 123 -8.08 7.01 -3.02
C TRP A 123 -6.69 7.33 -3.57
N ARG A 124 -6.56 7.31 -4.90
CA ARG A 124 -5.27 7.51 -5.59
C ARG A 124 -5.39 8.57 -6.69
N ARG A 125 -4.28 9.22 -7.00
CA ARG A 125 -4.16 10.11 -8.17
C ARG A 125 -4.21 9.27 -9.44
N LYS A 126 -5.02 9.69 -10.40
CA LYS A 126 -5.20 9.02 -11.68
C LYS A 126 -4.88 9.94 -12.84
N LEU A 127 -4.38 9.36 -13.93
CA LEU A 127 -4.28 9.97 -15.25
C LEU A 127 -4.86 8.99 -16.26
N PHE A 128 -5.85 9.41 -17.05
CA PHE A 128 -6.58 8.53 -17.99
C PHE A 128 -7.10 7.21 -17.38
N GLY A 129 -7.57 7.25 -16.13
CA GLY A 129 -8.05 6.05 -15.43
C GLY A 129 -6.96 5.17 -14.82
N LEU A 130 -5.69 5.46 -15.10
CA LEU A 130 -4.56 4.69 -14.59
C LEU A 130 -3.94 5.34 -13.34
N PRO A 131 -3.51 4.55 -12.34
CA PRO A 131 -2.77 5.05 -11.20
C PRO A 131 -1.39 5.60 -11.61
N VAL A 132 -1.14 6.89 -11.33
CA VAL A 132 0.06 7.58 -11.84
C VAL A 132 1.37 7.03 -11.26
N VAL A 133 1.35 6.58 -10.01
CA VAL A 133 2.55 6.09 -9.31
C VAL A 133 2.98 4.74 -9.90
N GLU A 134 2.02 3.86 -10.14
CA GLU A 134 2.22 2.53 -10.68
C GLU A 134 2.65 2.59 -12.15
N VAL A 135 2.05 3.45 -12.97
CA VAL A 135 2.49 3.70 -14.35
C VAL A 135 3.92 4.23 -14.38
N GLY A 136 4.26 5.21 -13.53
CA GLY A 136 5.62 5.76 -13.47
C GLY A 136 6.66 4.70 -13.10
N ARG A 137 6.35 3.81 -12.15
CA ARG A 137 7.22 2.67 -11.80
C ARG A 137 7.34 1.68 -12.94
N PHE A 138 6.22 1.28 -13.54
CA PHE A 138 6.21 0.34 -14.65
C PHE A 138 7.08 0.82 -15.81
N LEU A 139 6.92 2.08 -16.24
CA LEU A 139 7.71 2.65 -17.31
C LEU A 139 9.20 2.72 -16.94
N LYS A 140 9.52 3.11 -15.71
CA LYS A 140 10.90 3.13 -15.22
C LYS A 140 11.54 1.74 -15.27
N ASP A 141 10.83 0.73 -14.80
CA ASP A 141 11.34 -0.64 -14.71
C ASP A 141 11.52 -1.26 -16.11
N ASN A 142 10.62 -0.98 -17.05
CA ASN A 142 10.66 -1.55 -18.40
C ASN A 142 11.54 -0.78 -19.39
N LEU A 143 11.66 0.54 -19.26
CA LEU A 143 12.44 1.36 -20.20
C LEU A 143 13.91 1.55 -19.77
N ILE A 144 14.16 1.67 -18.47
CA ILE A 144 15.50 1.96 -17.92
C ILE A 144 16.13 0.70 -17.33
N GLY A 145 15.31 -0.28 -16.95
CA GLY A 145 15.72 -1.48 -16.24
C GLY A 145 15.81 -1.26 -14.74
N TYR A 146 15.31 -2.24 -13.99
CA TYR A 146 15.30 -2.24 -12.52
C TYR A 146 16.71 -2.03 -11.92
N ASN A 147 17.71 -2.73 -12.46
CA ASN A 147 19.08 -2.72 -11.94
C ASN A 147 19.85 -1.41 -12.21
N ARG A 148 19.59 -0.71 -13.32
CA ARG A 148 20.23 0.59 -13.63
C ARG A 148 19.70 1.71 -12.73
N SER A 149 18.45 1.59 -12.31
CA SER A 149 17.78 2.55 -11.43
C SER A 149 18.27 2.49 -9.98
N ILE A 150 18.68 1.31 -9.51
CA ILE A 150 19.19 1.10 -8.15
C ILE A 150 20.65 1.53 -8.04
N ARG A 151 21.50 1.28 -9.05
CA ARG A 151 22.92 1.69 -9.05
C ARG A 151 23.16 3.20 -8.94
N LYS A 152 22.17 4.04 -9.26
CA LYS A 152 22.23 5.50 -9.07
C LYS A 152 21.88 5.96 -7.64
N ILE A 153 21.30 5.08 -6.83
CA ILE A 153 20.93 5.33 -5.43
C ILE A 153 21.99 4.74 -4.49
N LEU A 154 22.80 3.79 -4.98
CA LEU A 154 23.90 3.12 -4.27
C LEU A 154 25.29 3.69 -4.60
N ARG A 155 25.36 4.86 -5.22
CA ARG A 155 26.59 5.60 -5.50
C ARG A 155 26.50 6.99 -4.92
#